data_AF-S9QV24-F1
#
_entry.id   AF-S9QV24-F1
#
_cell.length_a   1.000
_cell.length_b   1.000
_cell.length_c   1.000
_cell.angle_alpha   90.00
_cell.angle_beta   90.00
_cell.angle_gamma   90.00
#
_symmetry.space_group_name_H-M   'P 1'
#
loop_
_entity.id
_entity.type
_entity.pdbx_description
1 polymer ?
#
loop_
_entity_poly.entity_id
_entity_poly.type
_entity_poly.pdbx_seq_one_letter_code
_entity_poly.pdbx_strand_id
1 'polypeptide(L)'
;MKPRAALLEQVLAQVKPGGSLVVLEPALRETSRLLLKVRDVMVEKGYAIRAPCMYRGACPALVKESDWCHAERTWTMPRVVEEIARAAGLHKEALKMSYLVLAPAGEGWPEPRPERLFRIVSESLEGKGRQRFIGCGAEGRMGLAMQDKHRTEKNERFFKLHRGDVVSVTNTEAKGDGLALDDRSEVKVVAYAGQGVPPAPKTPAPPPDEGQREPT
;
A
#
# COMPACT_ATOMS: atom_id res chain seq x y z
N MET A 1 12.92 -20.12 3.98
CA MET A 1 12.08 -19.37 3.02
C MET A 1 12.02 -20.03 1.65
N LYS A 2 13.14 -20.58 1.13
CA LYS A 2 13.23 -21.25 -0.17
C LYS A 2 12.11 -22.25 -0.49
N PRO A 3 11.69 -23.17 0.42
CA PRO A 3 10.61 -24.11 0.09
C PRO A 3 9.25 -23.43 -0.13
N ARG A 4 8.95 -22.37 0.65
CA ARG A 4 7.72 -21.59 0.49
C ARG A 4 7.70 -20.84 -0.84
N ALA A 5 8.81 -20.20 -1.20
CA ALA A 5 8.93 -19.53 -2.49
C ALA A 5 8.79 -20.50 -3.67
N ALA A 6 9.43 -21.68 -3.59
CA ALA A 6 9.32 -22.72 -4.61
C ALA A 6 7.87 -23.19 -4.82
N LEU A 7 7.09 -23.34 -3.73
CA LEU A 7 5.67 -23.64 -3.83
C LEU A 7 4.90 -22.55 -4.59
N LEU A 8 5.17 -21.26 -4.32
CA LEU A 8 4.51 -20.17 -5.04
C LEU A 8 4.85 -20.18 -6.54
N GLU A 9 6.11 -20.46 -6.89
CA GLU A 9 6.53 -20.58 -8.29
C GLU A 9 5.84 -21.73 -9.03
N GLN A 10 5.70 -22.90 -8.38
CA GLN A 10 4.97 -24.05 -8.93
C GLN A 10 3.50 -23.72 -9.22
N VAL A 11 2.86 -22.93 -8.35
CA VAL A 11 1.48 -22.48 -8.55
C VAL A 11 1.42 -21.43 -9.65
N LEU A 12 2.33 -20.44 -9.64
CA LEU A 12 2.38 -19.36 -10.64
C LEU A 12 2.62 -19.89 -12.06
N ALA A 13 3.36 -20.99 -12.22
CA ALA A 13 3.56 -21.64 -13.52
C ALA A 13 2.25 -22.15 -14.16
N GLN A 14 1.18 -22.31 -13.38
CA GLN A 14 -0.13 -22.75 -13.84
C GLN A 14 -1.12 -21.58 -14.01
N VAL A 15 -0.72 -20.36 -13.65
CA VAL A 15 -1.57 -19.17 -13.77
C VAL A 15 -1.48 -18.62 -15.19
N LYS A 16 -2.64 -18.45 -15.84
CA LYS A 16 -2.73 -17.87 -17.19
C LYS A 16 -2.21 -16.43 -17.23
N PRO A 17 -1.72 -15.94 -18.39
CA PRO A 17 -1.36 -14.53 -18.56
C PRO A 17 -2.49 -13.59 -18.12
N GLY A 18 -2.15 -12.53 -17.40
CA GLY A 18 -3.09 -11.59 -16.78
C GLY A 18 -3.76 -12.11 -15.50
N GLY A 19 -3.49 -13.36 -15.10
CA GLY A 19 -3.96 -13.93 -13.84
C GLY A 19 -3.13 -13.45 -12.64
N SER A 20 -3.44 -13.97 -11.45
CA SER A 20 -2.67 -13.67 -10.24
C SER A 20 -2.77 -14.80 -9.23
N LEU A 21 -1.71 -14.97 -8.42
CA LEU A 21 -1.74 -15.78 -7.21
C LEU A 21 -1.97 -14.88 -6.00
N VAL A 22 -2.99 -15.19 -5.20
CA VAL A 22 -3.26 -14.51 -3.92
C VAL A 22 -2.89 -15.43 -2.77
N VAL A 23 -1.97 -14.98 -1.93
CA VAL A 23 -1.58 -15.64 -0.67
C VAL A 23 -2.18 -14.86 0.48
N LEU A 24 -2.82 -15.54 1.43
CA LEU A 24 -3.49 -14.96 2.60
C LEU A 24 -3.00 -15.66 3.87
N GLU A 25 -2.69 -14.87 4.89
CA GLU A 25 -2.24 -15.33 6.20
C GLU A 25 -2.96 -14.54 7.30
N PRO A 26 -3.20 -15.11 8.50
CA PRO A 26 -3.60 -14.33 9.65
C PRO A 26 -2.59 -13.20 9.92
N ALA A 27 -3.07 -12.02 10.32
CA ALA A 27 -2.22 -10.84 10.57
C ALA A 27 -1.38 -10.91 11.87
N LEU A 28 -0.98 -12.12 12.30
CA LEU A 28 -0.07 -12.30 13.42
C LEU A 28 1.34 -11.84 13.01
N ARG A 29 2.09 -11.27 13.95
CA ARG A 29 3.44 -10.72 13.68
C ARG A 29 4.34 -11.76 13.01
N GLU A 30 4.35 -12.99 13.52
CA GLU A 30 5.20 -14.07 13.01
C GLU A 30 4.84 -14.44 11.57
N THR A 31 3.60 -14.84 11.30
CA THR A 31 3.12 -15.24 9.96
C THR A 31 3.26 -14.10 8.96
N SER A 32 2.96 -12.87 9.37
CA SER A 32 3.12 -11.67 8.53
C SER A 32 4.59 -11.44 8.15
N ARG A 33 5.52 -11.51 9.11
CA ARG A 33 6.95 -11.37 8.82
C ARG A 33 7.49 -12.50 7.96
N LEU A 34 7.01 -13.74 8.14
CA LEU A 34 7.35 -14.86 7.27
C LEU A 34 6.87 -14.63 5.84
N LEU A 35 5.65 -14.13 5.64
CA LEU A 35 5.13 -13.78 4.31
C LEU A 35 5.94 -12.65 3.67
N LEU A 36 6.35 -11.64 4.43
CA LEU A 36 7.24 -10.57 3.92
C LEU A 36 8.60 -11.09 3.49
N LYS A 37 9.18 -12.05 4.23
CA LYS A 37 10.44 -12.71 3.83
C LYS A 37 10.26 -13.53 2.55
N VAL A 38 9.11 -14.19 2.36
CA VAL A 38 8.79 -14.86 1.09
C VAL A 38 8.64 -13.84 -0.03
N ARG A 39 7.95 -12.72 0.21
CA ARG A 39 7.82 -11.60 -0.74
C ARG A 39 9.18 -11.11 -1.22
N ASP A 40 10.15 -10.92 -0.32
CA ASP A 40 11.50 -10.47 -0.70
C ASP A 40 12.21 -11.48 -1.60
N VAL A 41 12.11 -12.78 -1.31
CA VAL A 41 12.66 -13.84 -2.19
C VAL A 41 12.00 -13.83 -3.57
N MET A 42 10.68 -13.65 -3.64
CA MET A 42 9.97 -13.60 -4.92
C MET A 42 10.40 -12.39 -5.75
N VAL A 43 10.57 -11.22 -5.12
CA VAL A 43 11.02 -10.01 -5.78
C VAL A 43 12.47 -10.11 -6.25
N GLU A 44 13.36 -10.69 -5.44
CA GLU A 44 14.75 -10.98 -5.82
C GLU A 44 14.81 -11.89 -7.07
N LYS A 45 13.87 -12.81 -7.20
CA LYS A 45 13.71 -13.68 -8.39
C LYS A 45 13.03 -13.01 -9.59
N GLY A 46 12.66 -11.73 -9.48
CA GLY A 46 12.06 -10.97 -10.57
C GLY A 46 10.53 -11.04 -10.68
N TYR A 47 9.84 -11.64 -9.71
CA TYR A 47 8.37 -11.64 -9.71
C TYR A 47 7.83 -10.27 -9.31
N ALA A 48 6.80 -9.81 -10.04
CA ALA A 48 6.08 -8.60 -9.72
C ALA A 48 5.02 -8.81 -8.63
N ILE A 49 4.94 -7.85 -7.71
CA ILE A 49 3.85 -7.79 -6.72
C ILE A 49 2.75 -6.86 -7.25
N ARG A 50 1.54 -7.38 -7.41
CA ARG A 50 0.35 -6.60 -7.80
C ARG A 50 -0.27 -5.85 -6.62
N ALA A 51 -0.22 -6.43 -5.42
CA ALA A 51 -0.71 -5.83 -4.18
C ALA A 51 -0.18 -6.58 -2.94
N PRO A 52 -0.20 -5.97 -1.73
CA PRO A 52 -0.44 -4.55 -1.43
C PRO A 52 0.79 -3.67 -1.62
N CYS A 53 1.98 -4.27 -1.78
CA CYS A 53 3.27 -3.58 -1.76
C CYS A 53 3.44 -2.63 -2.95
N MET A 54 3.82 -1.39 -2.65
CA MET A 54 4.24 -0.40 -3.66
C MET A 54 5.76 -0.28 -3.77
N TYR A 55 6.47 -0.66 -2.71
CA TYR A 55 7.93 -0.69 -2.70
C TYR A 55 8.44 -1.92 -3.46
N ARG A 56 9.42 -1.70 -4.35
CA ARG A 56 10.00 -2.75 -5.20
C ARG A 56 11.31 -3.34 -4.68
N GLY A 57 11.95 -2.73 -3.67
CA GLY A 57 13.17 -3.28 -3.03
C GLY A 57 12.86 -4.27 -1.90
N ALA A 58 13.85 -4.57 -1.04
CA ALA A 58 13.67 -5.38 0.18
C ALA A 58 12.66 -4.72 1.14
N CYS A 59 11.80 -5.50 1.78
CA CYS A 59 10.66 -4.94 2.52
C CYS A 59 11.12 -4.06 3.71
N PRO A 60 10.78 -2.76 3.75
CA PRO A 60 11.21 -1.88 4.83
C PRO A 60 10.66 -2.28 6.21
N ALA A 61 9.55 -3.01 6.26
CA ALA A 61 8.98 -3.50 7.53
C ALA A 61 9.76 -4.67 8.14
N LEU A 62 10.71 -5.27 7.40
CA LEU A 62 11.59 -6.32 7.95
C LEU A 62 12.79 -5.76 8.71
N VAL A 63 13.14 -4.48 8.50
CA VAL A 63 14.32 -3.82 9.09
C VAL A 63 14.28 -3.83 10.61
N LYS A 64 13.15 -3.43 11.22
CA LYS A 64 12.93 -3.53 12.67
C LYS A 64 12.19 -4.83 12.98
N GLU A 65 12.65 -5.59 13.97
CA GLU A 65 12.04 -6.87 14.33
C GLU A 65 10.61 -6.75 14.86
N SER A 66 10.32 -5.63 15.51
CA SER A 66 9.00 -5.31 16.06
C SER A 66 7.99 -4.91 15.00
N ASP A 67 8.41 -4.60 13.77
CA ASP A 67 7.52 -4.16 12.70
C ASP A 67 6.97 -5.33 11.88
N TRP A 68 5.74 -5.18 11.39
CA TRP A 68 5.16 -6.03 10.35
C TRP A 68 4.08 -5.28 9.58
N CYS A 69 3.80 -5.73 8.36
CA CYS A 69 2.70 -5.20 7.55
C CYS A 69 1.54 -6.17 7.55
N HIS A 70 0.33 -5.63 7.67
CA HIS A 70 -0.93 -6.34 7.47
C HIS A 70 -1.97 -5.34 6.93
N ALA A 71 -3.06 -5.89 6.45
CA ALA A 71 -4.23 -5.17 5.99
C ALA A 71 -5.42 -5.42 6.91
N GLU A 72 -6.39 -4.52 6.81
CA GLU A 72 -7.60 -4.54 7.60
C GLU A 72 -8.80 -4.30 6.68
N ARG A 73 -9.89 -5.02 6.92
CA ARG A 73 -11.15 -4.87 6.20
C ARG A 73 -12.30 -4.79 7.19
N THR A 74 -13.15 -3.80 7.00
CA THR A 74 -14.48 -3.80 7.59
C THR A 74 -15.24 -5.01 7.08
N TRP A 75 -15.98 -5.67 7.96
CA TRP A 75 -16.80 -6.81 7.59
C TRP A 75 -18.07 -6.81 8.43
N THR A 76 -19.16 -7.30 7.86
CA THR A 76 -20.36 -7.60 8.62
C THR A 76 -20.20 -9.00 9.18
N MET A 77 -19.97 -9.08 10.49
CA MET A 77 -19.75 -10.36 11.17
C MET A 77 -21.02 -11.22 11.11
N PRO A 78 -20.96 -12.48 10.62
CA PRO A 78 -22.11 -13.37 10.69
C PRO A 78 -22.54 -13.59 12.15
N ARG A 79 -23.85 -13.65 12.40
CA ARG A 79 -24.43 -13.72 13.76
C ARG A 79 -23.77 -14.78 14.66
N VAL A 80 -23.55 -15.98 14.15
CA VAL A 80 -22.89 -17.07 14.91
C VAL A 80 -21.48 -16.69 15.36
N VAL A 81 -20.73 -15.98 14.52
CA VAL A 81 -19.38 -15.52 14.86
C VAL A 81 -19.44 -14.38 15.87
N GLU A 82 -20.42 -13.49 15.76
CA GLU A 82 -20.65 -12.41 16.72
C GLU A 82 -21.00 -12.94 18.11
N GLU A 83 -21.89 -13.95 18.19
CA GLU A 83 -22.27 -14.59 19.44
C GLU A 83 -21.05 -15.27 20.11
N ILE A 84 -20.23 -15.99 19.33
CA ILE A 84 -18.98 -16.59 19.81
C ILE A 84 -18.00 -15.51 20.28
N ALA A 85 -17.80 -14.46 19.49
CA ALA A 85 -16.89 -13.37 19.84
C ALA A 85 -17.32 -12.68 21.13
N ARG A 86 -18.62 -12.40 21.29
CA ARG A 86 -19.21 -11.82 22.50
C ARG A 86 -19.03 -12.72 23.71
N ALA A 87 -19.35 -14.02 23.59
CA ALA A 87 -19.15 -14.99 24.66
C ALA A 87 -17.68 -15.13 25.08
N ALA A 88 -16.75 -14.94 24.14
CA ALA A 88 -15.31 -14.95 24.37
C ALA A 88 -14.72 -13.59 24.81
N GLY A 89 -15.53 -12.54 24.96
CA GLY A 89 -15.05 -11.18 25.29
C GLY A 89 -14.16 -10.54 24.20
N LEU A 90 -14.32 -10.97 22.94
CA LEU A 90 -13.56 -10.48 21.81
C LEU A 90 -14.30 -9.36 21.09
N HIS A 91 -13.76 -8.15 21.18
CA HIS A 91 -14.22 -7.00 20.40
C HIS A 91 -13.41 -6.92 19.10
N LYS A 92 -13.87 -7.64 18.06
CA LYS A 92 -13.22 -7.63 16.73
C LYS A 92 -14.07 -6.86 15.73
N GLU A 93 -13.70 -5.62 15.49
CA GLU A 93 -14.44 -4.71 14.59
C GLU A 93 -14.03 -4.87 13.12
N ALA A 94 -12.90 -5.52 12.85
CA ALA A 94 -12.39 -5.71 11.49
C ALA A 94 -11.61 -7.02 11.31
N LEU A 95 -11.58 -7.50 10.07
CA LEU A 95 -10.75 -8.63 9.66
C LEU A 95 -9.33 -8.15 9.36
N LYS A 96 -8.36 -8.73 10.07
CA LYS A 96 -6.94 -8.46 9.85
C LYS A 96 -6.29 -9.63 9.14
N MET A 97 -5.67 -9.36 8.00
CA MET A 97 -4.96 -10.36 7.20
C MET A 97 -3.64 -9.79 6.68
N SER A 98 -2.67 -10.66 6.50
CA SER A 98 -1.52 -10.37 5.66
C SER A 98 -1.75 -11.02 4.31
N TYR A 99 -1.51 -10.29 3.23
CA TYR A 99 -1.75 -10.83 1.90
C TYR A 99 -0.68 -10.39 0.91
N LEU A 100 -0.51 -11.21 -0.12
CA LEU A 100 0.42 -10.95 -1.22
C LEU A 100 -0.25 -11.39 -2.52
N VAL A 101 -0.28 -10.49 -3.51
CA VAL A 101 -0.78 -10.78 -4.85
C VAL A 101 0.40 -10.74 -5.81
N LEU A 102 0.71 -11.88 -6.42
CA LEU A 102 1.84 -12.07 -7.33
C LEU A 102 1.34 -12.18 -8.77
N ALA A 103 2.08 -11.56 -9.69
CA ALA A 103 1.90 -11.80 -11.12
C ALA A 103 2.64 -13.08 -11.56
N PRO A 104 2.20 -13.75 -12.64
CA PRO A 104 2.96 -14.79 -13.31
C PRO A 104 4.37 -14.33 -13.73
N ALA A 105 5.27 -15.30 -13.93
CA ALA A 105 6.64 -15.01 -14.37
C ALA A 105 6.64 -14.26 -15.71
N GLY A 106 7.52 -13.27 -15.84
CA GLY A 106 7.63 -12.41 -17.03
C GLY A 106 6.65 -11.23 -17.06
N GLU A 107 5.67 -11.17 -16.17
CA GLU A 107 4.80 -10.00 -16.05
C GLU A 107 5.40 -8.93 -15.13
N GLY A 108 5.31 -7.67 -15.57
CA GLY A 108 5.85 -6.52 -14.86
C GLY A 108 5.00 -6.06 -13.66
N TRP A 109 5.64 -5.26 -12.80
CA TRP A 109 4.96 -4.50 -11.76
C TRP A 109 3.89 -3.58 -12.36
N PRO A 110 2.84 -3.21 -11.60
CA PRO A 110 1.95 -2.13 -12.00
C PRO A 110 2.76 -0.88 -12.36
N GLU A 111 2.40 -0.24 -13.47
CA GLU A 111 3.08 0.97 -13.94
C GLU A 111 3.10 2.05 -12.86
N PRO A 112 4.24 2.70 -12.59
CA PRO A 112 4.32 3.80 -11.65
C PRO A 112 3.36 4.92 -12.06
N ARG A 113 2.64 5.49 -11.10
CA ARG A 113 1.90 6.74 -11.31
C ARG A 113 2.87 7.92 -11.15
N PRO A 114 2.66 9.04 -11.86
CA PRO A 114 3.47 10.25 -11.68
C PRO A 114 3.26 10.90 -10.30
N GLU A 115 2.13 10.64 -9.67
CA GLU A 115 1.83 11.09 -8.31
C GLU A 115 2.70 10.36 -7.28
N ARG A 116 3.08 11.09 -6.23
CA ARG A 116 3.75 10.50 -5.07
C ARG A 116 2.74 9.79 -4.17
N LEU A 117 2.68 8.46 -4.29
CA LEU A 117 1.70 7.62 -3.60
C LEU A 117 2.23 6.99 -2.31
N PHE A 118 1.35 6.91 -1.32
CA PHE A 118 1.56 6.13 -0.10
C PHE A 118 0.32 5.30 0.22
N ARG A 119 0.51 4.00 0.44
CA ARG A 119 -0.48 3.18 1.14
C ARG A 119 -0.32 3.35 2.64
N ILE A 120 -1.38 3.69 3.35
CA ILE A 120 -1.37 3.80 4.81
C ILE A 120 -1.27 2.39 5.41
N VAL A 121 -0.26 2.17 6.26
CA VAL A 121 0.08 0.86 6.85
C VAL A 121 0.17 0.89 8.39
N SER A 122 -0.37 1.95 9.02
CA SER A 122 -0.55 2.04 10.47
C SER A 122 -1.96 2.50 10.81
N GLU A 123 -2.31 2.37 12.08
CA GLU A 123 -3.38 3.20 12.65
C GLU A 123 -2.93 4.65 12.75
N SER A 124 -3.88 5.52 13.11
CA SER A 124 -3.63 6.89 13.55
C SER A 124 -2.63 6.88 14.71
N LEU A 125 -1.47 7.54 14.54
CA LEU A 125 -0.45 7.74 15.57
C LEU A 125 -0.58 9.16 16.12
N GLU A 126 -1.68 9.43 16.83
CA GLU A 126 -2.02 10.78 17.29
C GLU A 126 -1.01 11.31 18.30
N GLY A 127 -0.70 12.60 18.18
CA GLY A 127 -0.02 13.38 19.20
C GLY A 127 -0.78 14.69 19.43
N LYS A 128 -0.54 15.36 20.57
CA LYS A 128 -1.18 16.65 20.86
C LYS A 128 -0.96 17.65 19.71
N GLY A 129 -2.04 18.05 19.02
CA GLY A 129 -2.00 19.01 17.91
C GLY A 129 -1.37 18.49 16.60
N ARG A 130 -1.20 17.16 16.46
CA ARG A 130 -0.52 16.55 15.32
C ARG A 130 -1.08 15.18 14.98
N GLN A 131 -1.45 15.02 13.72
CA GLN A 131 -1.79 13.73 13.12
C GLN A 131 -0.55 13.08 12.50
N ARG A 132 -0.35 11.76 12.71
CA ARG A 132 0.72 11.00 12.05
C ARG A 132 0.22 9.63 11.59
N PHE A 133 0.71 9.18 10.45
CA PHE A 133 0.54 7.83 9.93
C PHE A 133 1.89 7.28 9.46
N ILE A 134 1.96 5.98 9.25
CA ILE A 134 3.03 5.35 8.49
C ILE A 134 2.47 5.02 7.10
N GLY A 135 3.08 5.58 6.07
CA GLY A 135 2.80 5.30 4.66
C GLY A 135 3.88 4.40 4.05
N CYS A 136 3.53 3.55 3.09
CA CYS A 136 4.47 2.79 2.30
C CYS A 136 4.26 3.09 0.80
N GLY A 137 5.28 3.62 0.15
CA GLY A 137 5.24 4.04 -1.26
C GLY A 137 6.48 3.59 -2.03
N ALA A 138 6.76 4.24 -3.16
CA ALA A 138 7.96 3.98 -3.97
C ALA A 138 9.26 4.24 -3.19
N GLU A 139 9.19 5.14 -2.20
CA GLU A 139 10.31 5.52 -1.33
C GLU A 139 10.46 4.61 -0.10
N GLY A 140 9.61 3.60 0.02
CA GLY A 140 9.58 2.69 1.16
C GLY A 140 8.62 3.16 2.24
N ARG A 141 8.89 2.77 3.48
CA ARG A 141 8.02 2.99 4.63
C ARG A 141 8.43 4.26 5.37
N MET A 142 7.57 5.27 5.36
CA MET A 142 7.86 6.61 5.87
C MET A 142 6.79 7.05 6.87
N GLY A 143 7.19 7.85 7.86
CA GLY A 143 6.23 8.63 8.63
C GLY A 143 5.62 9.73 7.77
N LEU A 144 4.30 9.93 7.83
CA LEU A 144 3.62 11.09 7.28
C LEU A 144 3.02 11.84 8.46
N ALA A 145 3.33 13.12 8.63
CA ALA A 145 2.85 13.89 9.77
C ALA A 145 2.37 15.29 9.38
N MET A 146 1.28 15.74 9.96
CA MET A 146 0.74 17.09 9.77
C MET A 146 0.30 17.67 11.11
N GLN A 147 0.58 18.96 11.34
CA GLN A 147 0.08 19.69 12.50
C GLN A 147 -1.34 20.18 12.24
N ASP A 148 -2.19 20.21 13.27
CA ASP A 148 -3.59 20.62 13.14
C ASP A 148 -3.74 22.05 12.60
N LYS A 149 -2.82 22.95 13.00
CA LYS A 149 -2.78 24.33 12.52
C LYS A 149 -2.50 24.48 11.02
N HIS A 150 -2.01 23.44 10.35
CA HIS A 150 -1.76 23.43 8.91
C HIS A 150 -2.93 22.83 8.11
N ARG A 151 -4.04 22.49 8.79
CA ARG A 151 -5.21 21.92 8.13
C ARG A 151 -5.86 22.94 7.19
N THR A 152 -6.09 22.50 5.96
CA THR A 152 -6.81 23.23 4.91
C THR A 152 -7.83 22.30 4.26
N GLU A 153 -8.72 22.84 3.41
CA GLU A 153 -9.67 22.03 2.64
C GLU A 153 -8.97 21.02 1.72
N LYS A 154 -7.78 21.36 1.22
CA LYS A 154 -7.01 20.51 0.29
C LYS A 154 -6.30 19.34 0.96
N ASN A 155 -6.09 19.39 2.27
CA ASN A 155 -5.38 18.36 3.01
C ASN A 155 -6.19 17.74 4.16
N GLU A 156 -7.40 18.24 4.46
CA GLU A 156 -8.17 17.76 5.61
C GLU A 156 -8.49 16.27 5.58
N ARG A 157 -8.44 15.65 4.39
CA ARG A 157 -8.62 14.21 4.22
C ARG A 157 -7.55 13.40 4.95
N PHE A 158 -6.37 13.95 5.18
CA PHE A 158 -5.30 13.33 5.95
C PHE A 158 -5.74 12.91 7.35
N PHE A 159 -6.61 13.68 8.00
CA PHE A 159 -7.10 13.41 9.36
C PHE A 159 -8.20 12.32 9.40
N LYS A 160 -8.62 11.81 8.24
CA LYS A 160 -9.68 10.80 8.10
C LYS A 160 -9.19 9.54 7.39
N LEU A 161 -7.88 9.35 7.31
CA LEU A 161 -7.26 8.20 6.65
C LEU A 161 -7.34 6.95 7.52
N HIS A 162 -7.52 5.81 6.86
CA HIS A 162 -7.52 4.50 7.50
C HIS A 162 -6.41 3.63 6.93
N ARG A 163 -6.00 2.61 7.69
CA ARG A 163 -5.11 1.57 7.18
C ARG A 163 -5.64 0.99 5.87
N GLY A 164 -4.80 0.98 4.86
CA GLY A 164 -5.10 0.43 3.54
C GLY A 164 -5.46 1.47 2.49
N ASP A 165 -5.86 2.68 2.90
CA ASP A 165 -6.05 3.80 1.97
C ASP A 165 -4.76 4.09 1.22
N VAL A 166 -4.90 4.49 -0.04
CA VAL A 166 -3.80 4.94 -0.89
C VAL A 166 -4.03 6.41 -1.18
N VAL A 167 -3.04 7.23 -0.83
CA VAL A 167 -3.11 8.68 -1.00
C VAL A 167 -2.00 9.18 -1.91
N SER A 168 -2.30 10.18 -2.72
CA SER A 168 -1.29 11.06 -3.29
C SER A 168 -1.09 12.26 -2.37
N VAL A 169 0.18 12.63 -2.19
CA VAL A 169 0.58 13.78 -1.37
C VAL A 169 1.51 14.70 -2.14
N THR A 170 1.32 16.01 -1.99
CA THR A 170 2.18 17.04 -2.59
C THR A 170 2.76 17.95 -1.50
N ASN A 171 3.78 18.74 -1.86
CA ASN A 171 4.41 19.75 -0.98
C ASN A 171 4.72 19.21 0.41
N THR A 172 5.71 18.33 0.50
CA THR A 172 6.15 17.75 1.77
C THR A 172 7.62 18.05 2.01
N GLU A 173 8.03 18.14 3.27
CA GLU A 173 9.42 18.32 3.65
C GLU A 173 9.95 17.10 4.40
N ALA A 174 11.21 16.75 4.19
CA ALA A 174 11.86 15.67 4.95
C ALA A 174 11.99 16.10 6.43
N LYS A 175 11.52 15.26 7.35
CA LYS A 175 11.59 15.53 8.78
C LYS A 175 11.73 14.22 9.57
N GLY A 176 12.87 14.05 10.23
CA GLY A 176 13.17 12.84 10.99
C GLY A 176 13.15 11.59 10.11
N ASP A 177 12.29 10.63 10.43
CA ASP A 177 12.14 9.34 9.72
C ASP A 177 11.05 9.36 8.62
N GLY A 178 10.64 10.55 8.18
CA GLY A 178 9.53 10.69 7.25
C GLY A 178 9.36 12.08 6.67
N LEU A 179 8.09 12.41 6.40
CA LEU A 179 7.65 13.59 5.68
C LEU A 179 6.70 14.40 6.56
N ALA A 180 6.95 15.70 6.62
CA ALA A 180 6.04 16.68 7.17
C ALA A 180 5.18 17.29 6.05
N LEU A 181 3.88 17.37 6.30
CA LEU A 181 2.91 18.09 5.49
C LEU A 181 2.62 19.45 6.16
N ASP A 182 2.33 20.45 5.34
CA ASP A 182 2.00 21.81 5.73
C ASP A 182 0.69 22.29 5.06
N ASP A 183 0.42 23.59 5.20
CA ASP A 183 -0.77 24.24 4.66
C ASP A 183 -0.79 24.31 3.12
N ARG A 184 0.35 24.09 2.47
CA ARG A 184 0.50 24.01 1.01
C ARG A 184 0.33 22.59 0.49
N SER A 185 0.39 21.57 1.35
CA SER A 185 0.18 20.18 0.96
C SER A 185 -1.24 19.94 0.42
N GLU A 186 -1.36 19.10 -0.61
CA GLU A 186 -2.63 18.49 -1.02
C GLU A 186 -2.61 17.01 -0.69
N VAL A 187 -3.74 16.47 -0.22
CA VAL A 187 -3.91 15.03 0.08
C VAL A 187 -5.15 14.52 -0.62
N LYS A 188 -4.98 13.63 -1.60
CA LYS A 188 -6.08 13.02 -2.36
C LYS A 188 -6.08 11.52 -2.15
N VAL A 189 -7.24 10.95 -1.83
CA VAL A 189 -7.39 9.49 -1.78
C VAL A 189 -7.52 8.97 -3.21
N VAL A 190 -6.55 8.15 -3.61
CA VAL A 190 -6.48 7.50 -4.91
C VAL A 190 -7.23 6.17 -4.91
N ALA A 191 -7.21 5.45 -3.79
CA ALA A 191 -8.00 4.24 -3.59
C ALA A 191 -8.29 4.04 -2.10
N TYR A 192 -9.50 3.63 -1.75
CA TYR A 192 -9.84 3.29 -0.37
C TYR A 192 -9.33 1.89 0.00
N ALA A 193 -9.23 1.62 1.30
CA ALA A 193 -8.91 0.29 1.80
C ALA A 193 -9.76 -0.81 1.13
N GLY A 194 -9.11 -1.79 0.51
CA GLY A 194 -9.78 -2.88 -0.21
C GLY A 194 -9.98 -2.64 -1.70
N GLN A 195 -9.79 -1.42 -2.19
CA GLN A 195 -9.85 -1.12 -3.62
C GLN A 195 -8.47 -1.23 -4.28
N GLY A 196 -8.48 -1.63 -5.56
CA GLY A 196 -7.28 -1.61 -6.40
C GLY A 196 -6.85 -0.16 -6.66
N VAL A 197 -5.54 0.07 -6.74
CA VAL A 197 -5.02 1.37 -7.20
C VAL A 197 -5.32 1.45 -8.70
N PRO A 198 -6.04 2.49 -9.17
CA PRO A 198 -6.33 2.64 -10.59
C PRO A 198 -5.03 2.81 -11.39
N PRO A 199 -5.00 2.37 -12.66
CA PRO A 199 -3.83 2.58 -13.52
C PRO A 199 -3.47 4.07 -13.63
N ALA A 200 -2.23 4.36 -14.01
CA ALA A 200 -1.82 5.73 -14.32
C ALA A 200 -2.75 6.33 -15.38
N PRO A 201 -3.11 7.63 -15.28
CA PRO A 201 -3.82 8.30 -16.36
C PRO A 201 -3.01 8.18 -17.65
N LYS A 202 -3.67 7.92 -18.80
CA LYS A 202 -2.98 7.98 -20.09
C LYS A 202 -2.54 9.43 -20.33
N THR A 203 -1.25 9.67 -20.49
CA THR A 203 -0.77 10.98 -20.97
C THR A 203 -1.40 11.24 -22.33
N PRO A 204 -2.06 12.39 -22.57
CA PRO A 204 -2.49 12.77 -23.90
C PRO A 204 -1.28 12.74 -24.84
N ALA A 205 -1.45 12.21 -26.06
CA ALA A 205 -0.40 12.34 -27.07
C ALA A 205 -0.07 13.84 -27.24
N PRO A 206 1.22 14.20 -27.38
CA PRO A 206 1.55 15.58 -27.72
C PRO A 206 0.83 15.96 -29.02
N PRO A 207 0.34 17.21 -29.15
CA PRO A 207 -0.25 17.65 -30.40
C PRO A 207 0.76 17.49 -31.55
N PRO A 208 0.31 17.14 -32.76
CA PRO A 208 1.20 17.05 -33.91
C PRO A 208 1.91 18.39 -34.13
N ASP A 209 3.19 18.31 -34.48
CA ASP A 209 4.07 19.46 -34.70
C ASP A 209 3.59 20.25 -35.94
N GLU A 210 2.75 21.26 -35.74
CA GLU A 210 2.38 22.22 -36.78
C GLU A 210 3.54 23.22 -36.96
N GLY A 211 4.61 22.80 -37.63
CA GLY A 211 5.84 23.59 -37.57
C GLY A 211 6.92 23.35 -38.62
N GLN A 212 6.56 23.20 -39.89
CA GLN A 212 7.39 23.66 -41.04
C GLN A 212 6.59 23.55 -42.34
N ARG A 213 5.79 24.58 -42.67
CA ARG A 213 5.44 24.87 -44.06
C ARG A 213 6.49 25.85 -44.57
N GLU A 214 7.34 25.38 -45.49
CA GLU A 214 8.24 26.24 -46.26
C GLU A 214 7.42 27.27 -47.05
N PRO A 215 7.81 28.56 -47.04
CA PRO A 215 7.17 29.56 -47.87
C PRO A 215 7.61 29.40 -49.33
N THR A 216 6.63 29.28 -50.23
CA THR A 216 6.79 29.33 -51.69
C THR A 216 7.07 30.74 -52.19
#